data_AF-A0AA39J9L0-F1
#
_entry.id   AF-A0AA39J9L0-F1
#
_cell.length_a   1.000
_cell.length_b   1.000
_cell.length_c   1.000
_cell.angle_alpha   90.00
_cell.angle_beta   90.00
_cell.angle_gamma   90.00
#
_symmetry.space_group_name_H-M   'P 1'
#
loop_
_entity.id
_entity.type
_entity.pdbx_description
1 polymer ?
#
loop_
_entity_poly.entity_id
_entity_poly.type
_entity_poly.pdbx_seq_one_letter_code
_entity_poly.pdbx_strand_id
1 'polypeptide(L)'
;SFRALMIYMYTKEVTFIPLKSSGGRSYNIGDACSPKSMYRLAVKVGHEGLKKHSFDNFCSQLGPENIITEIFSRFTADFPEIFEMELKVLLDHFTNPVVRDEWERMIDMVASGRLPHGADVLKKVTRALRT
;
A
#
# COMPACT_ATOMS: atom_id res chain seq x y z
N SER A 1 -3.71 -8.63 -14.01
CA SER A 1 -2.46 -9.07 -13.35
C SER A 1 -1.86 -10.31 -13.99
N PHE A 2 -2.59 -11.40 -14.25
CA PHE A 2 -2.00 -12.60 -14.89
C PHE A 2 -1.45 -12.33 -16.31
N ARG A 3 -2.19 -11.61 -17.18
CA ARG A 3 -1.69 -11.19 -18.50
C ARG A 3 -0.41 -10.34 -18.41
N ALA A 4 -0.40 -9.38 -17.47
CA ALA A 4 0.77 -8.55 -17.19
C ALA A 4 1.98 -9.38 -16.73
N LEU A 5 1.77 -10.46 -15.96
CA LEU A 5 2.84 -11.38 -15.57
C LEU A 5 3.41 -12.10 -16.79
N MET A 6 2.54 -12.61 -17.67
CA MET A 6 2.99 -13.27 -18.90
C MET A 6 3.84 -12.32 -19.75
N ILE A 7 3.38 -11.09 -19.95
CA ILE A 7 4.14 -10.07 -20.69
C ILE A 7 5.47 -9.80 -20.00
N TYR A 8 5.49 -9.55 -18.69
CA TYR A 8 6.73 -9.36 -17.94
C TYR A 8 7.70 -10.55 -18.09
N MET A 9 7.21 -11.79 -18.12
CA MET A 9 8.09 -12.94 -18.33
C MET A 9 8.79 -12.91 -19.69
N TYR A 10 8.09 -12.43 -20.73
CA TYR A 10 8.61 -12.32 -22.10
C TYR A 10 9.42 -11.05 -22.36
N THR A 11 8.99 -9.89 -21.84
CA THR A 11 9.57 -8.57 -22.15
C THR A 11 10.46 -8.02 -21.05
N LYS A 12 10.35 -8.55 -19.82
CA LYS A 12 10.92 -7.98 -18.58
C LYS A 12 10.39 -6.58 -18.23
N GLU A 13 9.31 -6.16 -18.88
CA GLU A 13 8.66 -4.87 -18.65
C GLU A 13 7.29 -5.06 -18.00
N VAL A 14 6.95 -4.17 -17.07
CA VAL A 14 5.62 -4.14 -16.43
C VAL A 14 5.17 -2.69 -16.27
N THR A 15 3.95 -2.40 -16.70
CA THR A 15 3.32 -1.10 -16.52
C THR A 15 2.39 -1.16 -15.31
N PHE A 16 2.58 -0.23 -14.38
CA PHE A 16 1.74 -0.12 -13.19
C PHE A 16 0.71 0.99 -13.33
N ILE A 17 -0.52 0.71 -12.88
CA ILE A 17 -1.55 1.76 -12.73
C ILE A 17 -1.39 2.49 -11.39
N PRO A 18 -1.84 3.75 -11.31
CA PRO A 18 -1.87 4.48 -10.05
C PRO A 18 -2.67 3.76 -8.95
N LEU A 19 -2.28 3.96 -7.70
CA LEU A 19 -3.06 3.51 -6.55
C LEU A 19 -4.42 4.22 -6.54
N LYS A 20 -5.46 3.44 -6.24
CA LYS A 20 -6.82 3.97 -6.11
C LYS A 20 -6.91 5.03 -5.00
N SER A 21 -6.10 4.88 -3.97
CA SER A 21 -5.99 5.81 -2.83
C SER A 21 -5.34 7.13 -3.21
N SER A 22 -4.51 7.19 -4.26
CA SER A 22 -3.92 8.43 -4.76
C SER A 22 -4.87 9.26 -5.63
N GLY A 23 -6.15 8.88 -5.77
CA GLY A 23 -7.13 9.57 -6.63
C GLY A 23 -6.88 9.43 -8.13
N GLY A 24 -5.88 8.65 -8.54
CA GLY A 24 -5.55 8.42 -9.95
C GLY A 24 -6.66 7.67 -10.67
N ARG A 25 -7.12 8.21 -11.80
CA ARG A 25 -8.06 7.51 -12.68
C ARG A 25 -7.39 6.25 -13.24
N SER A 26 -7.93 5.09 -12.90
CA SER A 26 -7.55 3.80 -13.48
C SER A 26 -8.05 3.73 -14.92
N TYR A 27 -7.35 4.34 -15.86
CA TYR A 27 -7.59 4.07 -17.28
C TYR A 27 -7.20 2.62 -17.57
N ASN A 28 -8.01 1.91 -18.36
CA ASN A 28 -7.65 0.60 -18.90
C ASN A 28 -6.52 0.77 -19.93
N ILE A 29 -5.30 1.03 -19.44
CA ILE A 29 -4.09 1.15 -20.27
C ILE A 29 -3.61 -0.27 -20.55
N GLY A 30 -4.22 -0.92 -21.55
CA GLY A 30 -3.79 -2.24 -22.04
C GLY A 30 -3.56 -3.27 -20.93
N ASP A 31 -2.32 -3.74 -20.82
CA ASP A 31 -1.90 -4.77 -19.86
C ASP A 31 -1.38 -4.21 -18.52
N ALA A 32 -1.62 -2.94 -18.23
CA ALA A 32 -1.22 -2.34 -16.96
C ALA A 32 -1.94 -3.00 -15.78
N CYS A 33 -1.28 -3.07 -14.63
CA CYS A 33 -1.83 -3.72 -13.46
C CYS A 33 -1.53 -2.97 -12.16
N SER A 34 -2.32 -3.22 -11.12
CA SER A 34 -2.05 -2.63 -9.80
C SER A 34 -0.76 -3.21 -9.21
N PRO A 35 0.14 -2.37 -8.67
CA PRO A 35 1.38 -2.84 -8.05
C PRO A 35 1.11 -3.82 -6.90
N LYS A 36 0.06 -3.62 -6.10
CA LYS A 36 -0.37 -4.57 -5.05
C LYS A 36 -0.73 -5.96 -5.60
N SER A 37 -1.45 -5.98 -6.73
CA SER A 37 -1.86 -7.24 -7.35
C SER A 37 -0.67 -7.99 -7.94
N MET A 38 0.28 -7.25 -8.53
CA MET A 38 1.51 -7.84 -9.05
C MET A 38 2.44 -8.31 -7.93
N TYR A 39 2.57 -7.55 -6.86
CA TYR A 39 3.32 -7.92 -5.67
C TYR A 39 2.82 -9.24 -5.07
N ARG A 40 1.50 -9.36 -4.85
CA ARG A 40 0.87 -10.61 -4.39
C ARG A 40 1.16 -11.78 -5.31
N LEU A 41 1.19 -11.54 -6.61
CA LEU A 41 1.47 -12.56 -7.61
C LEU A 41 2.94 -12.97 -7.58
N ALA A 42 3.86 -12.00 -7.51
CA ALA A 42 5.31 -12.22 -7.43
C ALA A 42 5.69 -13.03 -6.18
N VAL A 43 5.09 -12.72 -5.03
CA VAL A 43 5.27 -13.52 -3.80
C VAL A 43 4.80 -14.96 -4.01
N LYS A 44 3.63 -15.16 -4.63
CA LYS A 44 3.09 -16.51 -4.87
C LYS A 44 3.95 -17.35 -5.82
N VAL A 45 4.61 -16.72 -6.81
CA VAL A 45 5.46 -17.43 -7.77
C VAL A 45 6.95 -17.43 -7.39
N GLY A 46 7.31 -16.84 -6.25
CA GLY A 46 8.71 -16.76 -5.78
C GLY A 46 9.62 -15.90 -6.66
N HIS A 47 9.07 -14.88 -7.34
CA HIS A 47 9.84 -14.02 -8.25
C HIS A 47 10.29 -12.73 -7.57
N GLU A 48 11.44 -12.77 -6.90
CA GLU A 48 11.99 -11.65 -6.11
C GLU A 48 12.19 -10.35 -6.91
N GLY A 49 12.67 -10.42 -8.16
CA GLY A 49 12.85 -9.21 -8.98
C GLY A 49 11.55 -8.45 -9.25
N LEU A 50 10.46 -9.18 -9.50
CA LEU A 50 9.13 -8.62 -9.75
C LEU A 50 8.46 -8.17 -8.46
N LYS A 51 8.70 -8.90 -7.36
CA LYS A 51 8.29 -8.49 -6.01
C LYS A 51 8.90 -7.12 -5.68
N LYS A 52 10.22 -6.98 -5.85
CA LYS A 52 10.94 -5.72 -5.64
C LYS A 52 10.43 -4.61 -6.56
N HIS A 53 10.30 -4.86 -7.86
CA HIS A 53 9.80 -3.85 -8.79
C HIS A 53 8.39 -3.38 -8.43
N SER A 54 7.51 -4.30 -8.03
CA SER A 54 6.16 -3.96 -7.57
C SER A 54 6.16 -3.20 -6.24
N PHE A 55 7.10 -3.52 -5.35
CA PHE A 55 7.33 -2.82 -4.09
C PHE A 55 7.79 -1.38 -4.34
N ASP A 56 8.83 -1.19 -5.15
CA ASP A 56 9.41 0.13 -5.44
C ASP A 56 8.36 1.06 -6.08
N ASN A 57 7.56 0.54 -7.01
CA ASN A 57 6.47 1.31 -7.62
C ASN A 57 5.30 1.58 -6.65
N PHE A 58 5.04 0.69 -5.69
CA PHE A 58 4.08 0.94 -4.64
C PHE A 58 4.55 2.09 -3.74
N CYS A 59 5.79 2.02 -3.26
CA CYS A 59 6.41 3.04 -2.41
C CYS A 59 6.43 4.42 -3.07
N SER A 60 6.75 4.49 -4.37
CA SER A 60 6.84 5.76 -5.10
C SER A 60 5.51 6.51 -5.23
N GLN A 61 4.39 5.86 -4.90
CA GLN A 61 3.04 6.43 -4.98
C GLN A 61 2.46 6.81 -3.63
N LEU A 62 3.15 6.49 -2.53
CA LEU A 62 2.72 6.84 -1.18
C LEU A 62 3.01 8.31 -0.87
N GLY A 63 2.10 8.94 -0.14
CA GLY A 63 2.23 10.32 0.29
C GLY A 63 1.15 10.71 1.31
N PRO A 64 1.12 11.98 1.74
CA PRO A 64 0.23 12.45 2.79
C PRO A 64 -1.26 12.16 2.54
N GLU A 65 -1.68 12.25 1.27
CA GLU A 65 -3.09 12.09 0.87
C GLU A 65 -3.60 10.64 0.97
N ASN A 66 -2.72 9.65 0.94
CA ASN A 66 -3.12 8.24 0.81
C ASN A 66 -2.54 7.31 1.89
N ILE A 67 -1.48 7.72 2.59
CA ILE A 67 -0.73 6.84 3.51
C ILE A 67 -1.62 6.25 4.60
N ILE A 68 -2.57 7.03 5.10
CA ILE A 68 -3.53 6.57 6.11
C ILE A 68 -4.46 5.50 5.54
N THR A 69 -5.00 5.70 4.34
CA THR A 69 -5.86 4.69 3.71
C THR A 69 -5.08 3.40 3.42
N GLU A 70 -3.80 3.54 3.06
CA GLU A 70 -2.92 2.44 2.70
C GLU A 70 -2.51 1.60 3.91
N ILE A 71 -2.07 2.21 5.01
CA ILE A 71 -1.61 1.47 6.21
C ILE A 71 -2.71 0.63 6.87
N PHE A 72 -3.97 1.02 6.73
CA PHE A 72 -5.12 0.25 7.20
C PHE A 72 -5.68 -0.72 6.15
N SER A 73 -5.07 -0.79 4.97
CA SER A 73 -5.53 -1.66 3.91
C SER A 73 -5.28 -3.14 4.24
N ARG A 74 -6.10 -4.01 3.65
CA ARG A 74 -5.88 -5.46 3.76
C ARG A 74 -4.55 -5.90 3.17
N PHE A 75 -4.04 -5.18 2.16
CA PHE A 75 -2.75 -5.50 1.57
C PHE A 75 -1.63 -5.38 2.61
N THR A 76 -1.62 -4.30 3.37
CA THR A 76 -0.69 -4.08 4.47
C THR A 76 -0.82 -5.13 5.57
N ALA A 77 -2.06 -5.50 5.91
CA ALA A 77 -2.30 -6.56 6.90
C ALA A 77 -1.74 -7.92 6.47
N ASP A 78 -1.75 -8.23 5.18
CA ASP A 78 -1.25 -9.50 4.62
C ASP A 78 0.29 -9.54 4.52
N PHE A 79 0.98 -8.38 4.49
CA PHE A 79 2.42 -8.29 4.24
C PHE A 79 3.13 -7.39 5.27
N PRO A 80 3.78 -7.97 6.31
CA PRO A 80 4.46 -7.20 7.34
C PRO A 80 5.56 -6.25 6.82
N GLU A 81 6.28 -6.64 5.76
CA GLU A 81 7.30 -5.78 5.14
C GLU A 81 6.71 -4.51 4.50
N ILE A 82 5.47 -4.57 4.03
CA ILE A 82 4.74 -3.39 3.54
C ILE A 82 4.38 -2.48 4.72
N PHE A 83 3.88 -3.05 5.81
CA PHE A 83 3.52 -2.29 7.02
C PHE A 83 4.71 -1.51 7.58
N GLU A 84 5.87 -2.14 7.71
CA GLU A 84 7.08 -1.49 8.24
C GLU A 84 7.55 -0.33 7.35
N MET A 85 7.37 -0.43 6.03
CA MET A 85 7.70 0.65 5.11
C MET A 85 6.68 1.79 5.18
N GLU A 86 5.38 1.48 5.15
CA GLU A 86 4.31 2.47 5.26
C GLU A 86 4.36 3.21 6.60
N LEU A 87 4.71 2.51 7.68
CA LEU A 87 4.89 3.11 8.99
C LEU A 87 5.96 4.21 8.97
N LYS A 88 7.07 4.01 8.25
CA LYS A 88 8.11 5.04 8.10
C LYS A 88 7.58 6.27 7.37
N VAL A 89 6.91 6.05 6.23
CA VAL A 89 6.28 7.14 5.45
C VAL A 89 5.23 7.89 6.26
N LEU A 90 4.45 7.17 7.08
CA LEU A 90 3.48 7.78 7.99
C LEU A 90 4.16 8.67 9.02
N LEU A 91 5.22 8.19 9.68
CA LEU A 91 5.94 8.96 10.69
C LEU A 91 6.57 10.22 10.10
N ASP A 92 7.14 10.12 8.89
CA ASP A 92 7.73 11.26 8.16
C ASP A 92 6.69 12.34 7.82
N HIS A 93 5.42 11.95 7.65
CA HIS A 93 4.31 12.86 7.32
C HIS A 93 3.34 13.14 8.47
N PHE A 94 3.61 12.66 9.69
CA PHE A 94 2.65 12.72 10.81
C PHE A 94 2.35 14.15 11.29
N THR A 95 3.20 15.13 10.96
CA THR A 95 2.97 16.55 11.24
C THR A 95 2.07 17.22 10.20
N ASN A 96 1.78 16.57 9.08
CA ASN A 96 0.90 17.09 8.04
C ASN A 96 -0.56 17.07 8.53
N PRO A 97 -1.29 18.21 8.49
CA PRO A 97 -2.69 18.28 8.91
C PRO A 97 -3.59 17.26 8.21
N VAL A 98 -3.41 17.03 6.91
CA VAL A 98 -4.22 16.07 6.13
C VAL A 98 -4.07 14.65 6.67
N VAL A 99 -2.85 14.28 7.05
CA VAL A 99 -2.55 12.96 7.61
C VAL A 99 -3.18 12.82 9.00
N ARG A 100 -3.16 13.88 9.81
CA ARG A 100 -3.79 13.88 11.14
C ARG A 100 -5.30 13.76 11.07
N ASP A 101 -5.93 14.55 10.21
CA ASP A 101 -7.39 14.54 10.04
C ASP A 101 -7.88 13.16 9.59
N GLU A 102 -7.22 12.54 8.60
CA GLU A 102 -7.60 11.19 8.17
C GLU A 102 -7.24 10.13 9.22
N TRP A 103 -6.16 10.30 9.99
CA TRP A 103 -5.81 9.41 11.10
C TRP A 103 -6.88 9.40 12.19
N GLU A 104 -7.37 10.57 12.60
CA GLU A 104 -8.47 10.71 13.57
C GLU A 104 -9.74 10.04 13.03
N ARG A 105 -10.06 10.27 11.75
CA ARG A 105 -11.19 9.59 11.09
C ARG A 105 -11.06 8.07 11.10
N MET A 106 -9.85 7.54 10.86
CA MET A 106 -9.60 6.09 10.93
C MET A 106 -9.79 5.55 12.35
N ILE A 107 -9.36 6.29 13.39
CA ILE A 107 -9.58 5.90 14.80
C ILE A 107 -11.08 5.71 15.07
N ASP A 108 -11.92 6.65 14.63
CA ASP A 108 -13.38 6.54 14.79
C ASP A 108 -13.97 5.33 14.05
N MET A 109 -13.45 5.03 12.86
CA MET A 109 -13.85 3.83 12.12
C MET A 109 -13.44 2.53 12.82
N VAL A 110 -12.28 2.51 13.48
CA VAL A 110 -11.85 1.37 14.30
C VAL A 110 -12.72 1.24 15.55
N ALA A 111 -13.00 2.36 16.24
CA ALA A 111 -13.84 2.39 17.43
C ALA A 111 -15.27 1.90 17.15
N SER A 112 -15.81 2.19 15.95
CA SER A 112 -17.09 1.67 15.48
C SER A 112 -17.08 0.20 15.04
N GLY A 113 -15.94 -0.50 15.14
CA GLY A 113 -15.82 -1.93 14.84
C GLY A 113 -15.80 -2.29 13.35
N ARG A 114 -15.65 -1.29 12.45
CA ARG A 114 -15.71 -1.50 11.00
C ARG A 114 -14.41 -2.04 10.39
N LEU A 115 -13.32 -2.07 11.16
CA LEU A 115 -11.99 -2.50 10.72
C LEU A 115 -11.43 -3.59 11.67
N PRO A 116 -11.59 -4.87 11.34
CA PRO A 116 -11.12 -5.98 12.17
C PRO A 116 -9.62 -5.91 12.49
N HIS A 117 -8.82 -5.41 11.55
CA HIS A 117 -7.36 -5.28 11.69
C HIS A 117 -6.91 -3.89 12.19
N GLY A 118 -7.82 -2.92 12.31
CA GLY A 118 -7.44 -1.54 12.58
C GLY A 118 -6.90 -1.33 14.00
N ALA A 119 -7.38 -2.10 14.99
CA ALA A 119 -6.87 -2.01 16.35
C ALA A 119 -5.39 -2.42 16.47
N ASP A 120 -4.93 -3.36 15.65
CA ASP A 120 -3.52 -3.76 15.63
C ASP A 120 -2.64 -2.66 15.02
N VAL A 121 -3.10 -2.05 13.92
CA VAL A 121 -2.45 -0.89 13.29
C VAL A 121 -2.29 0.25 14.30
N LEU A 122 -3.36 0.63 15.00
CA LEU A 122 -3.32 1.67 16.02
C LEU A 122 -2.28 1.36 17.11
N LYS A 123 -2.29 0.14 17.66
CA LYS A 123 -1.32 -0.26 18.69
C LYS A 123 0.13 -0.15 18.21
N LYS A 124 0.41 -0.55 16.97
CA LYS A 124 1.77 -0.48 16.39
C LYS A 124 2.21 0.96 16.16
N VAL A 125 1.36 1.80 15.57
CA VAL A 125 1.67 3.22 15.33
C VAL A 125 1.84 3.97 16.65
N THR A 126 0.95 3.76 17.64
CA THR A 126 1.08 4.40 18.96
C THR A 126 2.37 4.00 19.67
N ARG A 127 2.86 2.77 19.48
CA ARG A 127 4.17 2.35 19.99
C ARG A 127 5.31 3.07 19.28
N ALA A 128 5.24 3.18 17.96
CA ALA A 128 6.27 3.83 17.15
C ALA A 128 6.40 5.34 17.43
N LEU A 129 5.29 6.02 17.76
CA LEU A 129 5.30 7.45 18.12
C LEU A 129 5.92 7.75 19.51
N ARG A 130 6.14 6.74 20.35
CA ARG A 130 6.75 6.91 21.69
C ARG A 130 8.28 6.80 21.68
N THR A 131 8.84 6.29 20.59
CA THR A 131 10.28 6.15 20.33
C THR A 131 10.79 7.36 19.58
#